data_AF-A0A8S3HSE8-F1
#
_entry.id   AF-A0A8S3HSE8-F1
#
_cell.length_a   1.000
_cell.length_b   1.000
_cell.length_c   1.000
_cell.angle_alpha   90.00
_cell.angle_beta   90.00
_cell.angle_gamma   90.00
#
_symmetry.space_group_name_H-M   'P 1'
#
loop_
_entity.id
_entity.type
_entity.pdbx_description
1 polymer ?
#
loop_
_entity_poly.entity_id
_entity_poly.type
_entity_poly.pdbx_seq_one_letter_code
_entity_poly.pdbx_strand_id
1 'polypeptide(L)'
;MLFIKLTKLTLIINIFTFFVIRLHDQTPSHPAVNDNKDLIECDLMETRTIFLRFFCDKNYEFSSLRRAKFSTMALLYELHASKTEKCIYSCNICRPQCEDFDLCEKCYNMELKHEHNMERLLS
;
A
#
# COMPACT_ATOMS: atom_id res chain seq x y z
N MET A 1 -18.27 6.28 -21.91
CA MET A 1 -17.43 7.44 -22.27
C MET A 1 -16.02 7.23 -21.75
N LEU A 2 -15.24 6.38 -22.43
CA LEU A 2 -13.77 6.34 -22.35
C LEU A 2 -13.24 5.59 -23.59
N PHE A 3 -13.75 6.00 -24.76
CA PHE A 3 -13.10 5.78 -26.04
C PHE A 3 -11.93 6.78 -26.15
N ILE A 4 -10.89 6.59 -25.33
CA ILE A 4 -9.67 7.38 -25.46
C ILE A 4 -8.82 6.71 -26.56
N LYS A 5 -9.06 7.16 -27.80
CA LYS A 5 -8.06 7.37 -28.86
C LYS A 5 -6.99 6.27 -29.03
N LEU A 6 -7.40 5.07 -29.43
CA LEU A 6 -6.51 3.97 -29.86
C LEU A 6 -6.26 3.95 -31.39
N THR A 7 -6.36 5.08 -32.09
CA THR A 7 -6.33 5.11 -33.57
C THR A 7 -4.93 5.23 -34.21
N LYS A 8 -3.83 5.10 -33.45
CA LYS A 8 -2.47 5.10 -34.02
C LYS A 8 -1.46 4.18 -33.31
N LEU A 9 -1.90 3.02 -32.80
CA LEU A 9 -0.96 1.91 -32.60
C LEU A 9 -1.09 0.98 -33.81
N THR A 10 -0.10 1.01 -34.69
CA THR A 10 -0.02 0.11 -35.85
C THR A 10 0.11 -1.32 -35.33
N LEU A 11 -1.04 -1.98 -35.21
CA LEU A 11 -1.23 -3.31 -34.64
C LEU A 11 -0.86 -4.33 -35.74
N ILE A 12 0.44 -4.62 -35.89
CA ILE A 12 0.94 -5.58 -36.86
C ILE A 12 1.01 -6.97 -36.21
N ILE A 13 -0.05 -7.74 -36.47
CA ILE A 13 -0.10 -9.18 -36.77
C ILE A 13 0.16 -10.20 -35.63
N ASN A 14 -0.61 -11.29 -35.72
CA ASN A 14 -1.04 -12.23 -34.71
C ASN A 14 -0.09 -13.45 -34.53
N ILE A 15 0.53 -13.58 -33.35
CA ILE A 15 0.90 -14.88 -32.71
C ILE A 15 0.20 -14.87 -31.33
N PHE A 16 -1.14 -14.78 -31.35
CA PHE A 16 -2.22 -14.76 -30.34
C PHE A 16 -2.02 -14.32 -28.87
N THR A 17 -0.83 -14.28 -28.30
CA THR A 17 -0.57 -14.00 -26.87
C THR A 17 0.46 -12.90 -26.63
N PHE A 18 1.11 -12.37 -27.69
CA PHE A 18 2.15 -11.35 -27.56
C PHE A 18 1.78 -10.06 -28.28
N PHE A 19 2.01 -8.93 -27.61
CA PHE A 19 1.87 -7.60 -28.16
C PHE A 19 3.25 -6.95 -28.28
N VAL A 20 3.55 -6.38 -29.45
CA VAL A 20 4.74 -5.55 -29.64
C VAL A 20 4.31 -4.09 -29.64
N ILE A 21 4.76 -3.35 -28.62
CA ILE A 21 4.49 -1.91 -28.49
C ILE A 21 5.76 -1.15 -28.81
N ARG A 22 5.71 -0.29 -29.84
CA ARG A 22 6.78 0.67 -30.15
C ARG A 22 6.49 1.99 -29.47
N LEU A 23 7.35 2.37 -28.52
CA LEU A 23 7.21 3.62 -27.75
C LEU A 23 7.94 4.80 -28.41
N HIS A 24 9.05 4.54 -29.10
CA HIS A 24 9.82 5.52 -29.87
C HIS A 24 10.17 4.98 -31.25
N ASP A 25 10.30 5.87 -32.22
CA ASP A 25 10.86 5.55 -33.55
C ASP A 25 12.37 5.28 -33.44
N GLN A 26 12.96 4.67 -34.46
CA GLN A 26 14.39 4.32 -34.51
C GLN A 26 15.27 5.56 -34.71
N THR A 27 15.18 6.56 -33.82
CA THR A 27 16.13 7.66 -33.77
C THR A 27 17.28 7.30 -32.83
N PRO A 28 18.55 7.47 -33.25
CA PRO A 28 19.71 7.01 -32.48
C PRO A 28 20.02 7.88 -31.25
N SER A 29 19.17 8.86 -30.93
CA SER A 29 19.47 9.93 -29.97
C SER A 29 18.33 10.04 -28.95
N HIS A 30 18.28 9.10 -28.02
CA HIS A 30 17.48 9.23 -26.81
C HIS A 30 18.40 9.52 -25.61
N PRO A 31 17.99 10.39 -24.68
CA PRO A 31 18.72 10.55 -23.43
C PRO A 31 18.74 9.22 -22.67
N ALA A 32 19.76 9.04 -21.83
CA ALA A 32 19.81 7.89 -20.92
C ALA A 32 18.54 7.87 -20.05
N VAL A 33 17.96 6.69 -19.87
CA VAL A 33 16.83 6.51 -18.95
C VAL A 33 17.33 6.76 -17.55
N ASN A 34 16.77 7.78 -16.90
CA ASN A 34 17.08 8.10 -15.51
C ASN A 34 15.82 7.86 -14.67
N ASP A 35 15.80 6.75 -13.93
CA ASP A 35 14.74 6.46 -12.98
C ASP A 35 15.07 7.13 -11.64
N ASN A 36 14.43 8.27 -11.39
CA ASN A 36 14.62 9.06 -10.17
C ASN A 36 13.85 8.51 -8.96
N LYS A 37 13.29 7.29 -9.06
CA LYS A 37 12.55 6.66 -7.97
C LYS A 37 13.48 5.82 -7.13
N ASP A 38 13.37 5.99 -5.81
CA ASP A 38 14.03 5.10 -4.87
C ASP A 38 13.47 3.68 -5.02
N LEU A 39 14.33 2.69 -4.79
CA LEU A 39 13.92 1.30 -4.73
C LEU A 39 12.97 1.11 -3.54
N ILE A 40 11.77 0.58 -3.82
CA ILE A 40 10.82 0.20 -2.77
C ILE A 40 11.02 -1.28 -2.47
N GLU A 41 11.68 -1.58 -1.35
CA GLU A 41 11.74 -2.94 -0.82
C GLU A 41 10.40 -3.33 -0.19
N CYS A 42 9.83 -4.45 -0.64
CA CYS A 42 8.57 -4.98 -0.14
C CYS A 42 8.43 -6.46 -0.52
N ASP A 43 8.84 -7.36 0.38
CA ASP A 43 8.80 -8.82 0.17
C ASP A 43 7.41 -9.31 -0.24
N LEU A 44 6.37 -8.75 0.39
CA LEU A 44 4.97 -9.08 0.10
C LEU A 44 4.60 -8.82 -1.37
N MET A 45 5.20 -7.80 -1.99
CA MET A 45 4.90 -7.35 -3.36
C MET A 45 5.96 -7.74 -4.39
N GLU A 46 7.00 -8.47 -4.00
CA GLU A 46 8.12 -8.84 -4.87
C GLU A 46 7.66 -9.71 -6.04
N THR A 47 6.79 -10.69 -5.77
CA THR A 47 6.24 -11.57 -6.81
C THR A 47 4.75 -11.78 -6.64
N ARG A 48 4.07 -12.03 -7.77
CA ARG A 48 2.66 -12.47 -7.77
C ARG A 48 2.45 -13.70 -6.89
N THR A 49 3.42 -14.60 -6.82
CA THR A 49 3.30 -15.83 -6.05
C THR A 49 3.27 -15.54 -4.54
N ILE A 50 4.15 -14.67 -4.05
CA ILE A 50 4.17 -14.26 -2.64
C ILE A 50 2.87 -13.54 -2.29
N PHE A 51 2.44 -12.61 -3.15
CA PHE A 51 1.17 -11.93 -3.02
C PHE A 51 0.01 -12.93 -2.91
N LEU A 52 -0.18 -13.81 -3.90
CA LEU A 52 -1.30 -14.77 -3.89
C LEU A 52 -1.25 -15.71 -2.69
N ARG A 53 -0.07 -16.16 -2.28
CA ARG A 53 0.10 -17.00 -1.10
C ARG A 53 -0.40 -16.30 0.16
N PHE A 54 -0.05 -15.03 0.36
CA PHE A 54 -0.55 -14.24 1.49
C PHE A 54 -2.09 -14.20 1.54
N PHE A 55 -2.76 -13.99 0.40
CA PHE A 55 -4.23 -14.00 0.35
C PHE A 55 -4.81 -15.40 0.61
N CYS A 56 -4.21 -16.45 0.04
CA CYS A 56 -4.63 -17.83 0.25
C CYS A 56 -4.51 -18.26 1.71
N ASP A 57 -3.37 -17.98 2.35
CA ASP A 57 -3.10 -18.36 3.74
C ASP A 57 -4.07 -17.66 4.72
N LYS A 58 -4.58 -16.47 4.36
CA LYS A 58 -5.50 -15.66 5.18
C LYS A 58 -6.97 -15.74 4.75
N ASN A 59 -7.30 -16.52 3.72
CA ASN A 59 -8.63 -16.57 3.09
C ASN A 59 -9.16 -15.20 2.65
N TYR A 60 -8.28 -14.35 2.14
CA TYR A 60 -8.66 -13.07 1.54
C TYR A 60 -9.07 -13.28 0.08
N GLU A 61 -10.15 -12.63 -0.34
CA GLU A 61 -10.77 -12.87 -1.64
C GLU A 61 -11.30 -11.59 -2.29
N PHE A 62 -11.30 -11.60 -3.63
CA PHE A 62 -11.87 -10.54 -4.46
C PHE A 62 -13.16 -10.96 -5.17
N SER A 63 -13.92 -11.87 -4.56
CA SER A 63 -15.14 -12.48 -5.12
C SER A 63 -16.41 -11.62 -5.00
N SER A 64 -16.41 -10.59 -4.16
CA SER A 64 -17.51 -9.63 -4.01
C SER A 64 -16.99 -8.27 -3.56
N LEU A 65 -17.77 -7.19 -3.72
CA LEU A 65 -17.36 -5.86 -3.28
C LEU A 65 -17.00 -5.82 -1.79
N ARG A 66 -17.79 -6.47 -0.93
CA ARG A 66 -17.54 -6.52 0.51
C ARG A 66 -16.22 -7.24 0.81
N ARG A 67 -15.99 -8.41 0.20
CA ARG A 67 -14.75 -9.19 0.38
C ARG A 67 -13.53 -8.47 -0.20
N ALA A 68 -13.66 -7.85 -1.37
CA ALA A 68 -12.61 -7.06 -1.98
C ALA A 68 -12.22 -5.87 -1.09
N LYS A 69 -13.19 -5.11 -0.56
CA LYS A 69 -12.91 -4.00 0.37
C LYS A 69 -12.14 -4.47 1.60
N PHE A 70 -12.58 -5.57 2.21
CA PHE A 70 -11.89 -6.14 3.37
C PHE A 70 -10.47 -6.58 3.03
N SER A 71 -10.31 -7.34 1.94
CA SER A 71 -9.01 -7.88 1.50
C SER A 71 -8.04 -6.76 1.11
N THR A 72 -8.52 -5.69 0.46
CA THR A 72 -7.72 -4.49 0.19
C THR A 72 -7.32 -3.76 1.47
N MET A 73 -8.23 -3.61 2.44
CA MET A 73 -7.89 -2.98 3.72
C MET A 73 -6.84 -3.78 4.50
N ALA A 74 -6.96 -5.11 4.54
CA ALA A 74 -5.98 -5.98 5.16
C ALA A 74 -4.61 -5.89 4.48
N LEU A 75 -4.59 -5.88 3.13
CA LEU A 75 -3.37 -5.67 2.37
C LEU A 75 -2.70 -4.33 2.69
N LEU A 76 -3.47 -3.24 2.71
CA LEU A 76 -2.94 -1.91 3.03
C LEU A 76 -2.36 -1.88 4.44
N TYR A 77 -3.02 -2.52 5.40
CA TYR A 77 -2.51 -2.64 6.76
C TYR A 77 -1.14 -3.33 6.79
N GLU A 78 -1.00 -4.49 6.14
CA GLU A 78 0.28 -5.22 6.11
C GLU A 78 1.39 -4.44 5.39
N LEU A 79 1.06 -3.73 4.31
CA LEU A 79 2.02 -2.89 3.60
C LEU A 79 2.50 -1.68 4.42
N HIS A 80 1.64 -1.16 5.29
CA HIS A 80 2.01 -0.09 6.21
C HIS A 80 2.79 -0.65 7.41
N ALA A 81 2.29 -1.70 8.06
CA ALA A 81 2.90 -2.32 9.23
C ALA A 81 4.29 -2.92 8.94
N SER A 82 4.55 -3.40 7.73
CA SER A 82 5.88 -3.87 7.32
C SER A 82 6.89 -2.75 7.12
N LYS A 83 6.44 -1.51 6.88
CA LYS A 83 7.30 -0.32 6.67
C LYS A 83 7.53 0.49 7.93
N THR A 84 6.56 0.52 8.84
CA THR A 84 6.74 1.10 10.18
C THR A 84 7.21 -0.01 11.10
N GLU A 85 8.45 0.07 11.61
CA GLU A 85 8.90 -0.79 12.71
C GLU A 85 7.89 -0.76 13.86
N LYS A 86 6.98 -1.74 13.89
CA LYS A 86 5.84 -1.82 14.80
C LYS A 86 4.87 -0.64 14.62
N CYS A 87 3.59 -0.85 14.92
CA CYS A 87 2.64 0.25 14.98
C CYS A 87 3.20 1.35 15.88
N ILE A 88 3.56 2.49 15.31
CA ILE A 88 3.86 3.69 16.08
C ILE A 88 2.52 4.14 16.63
N TYR A 89 2.19 3.72 17.85
CA TYR A 89 1.03 4.24 18.55
C TYR A 89 1.26 5.75 18.72
N SER A 90 0.30 6.55 18.28
CA SER A 90 0.42 8.00 18.32
C SER A 90 -0.61 8.56 19.28
N CYS A 91 -0.21 9.51 20.12
CA CYS A 91 -1.16 10.14 21.05
C CYS A 91 -2.29 10.85 20.29
N ASN A 92 -3.55 10.63 20.69
CA ASN A 92 -4.73 11.22 20.06
C ASN A 92 -4.79 12.76 20.15
N ILE A 93 -4.03 13.38 21.06
CA ILE A 93 -4.03 14.83 21.27
C ILE A 93 -2.92 15.51 20.47
N CYS A 94 -1.68 15.08 20.62
CA CYS A 94 -0.53 15.75 20.01
C CYS A 94 0.07 15.01 18.82
N ARG A 95 -0.34 13.75 18.58
CA ARG A 95 0.17 12.85 17.53
C ARG A 95 1.67 12.44 17.54
N PRO A 96 2.49 12.63 18.60
CA PRO A 96 3.84 12.06 18.64
C PRO A 96 3.78 10.54 18.88
N GLN A 97 4.88 9.88 18.48
CA GLN A 97 5.15 8.46 18.72
C GLN A 97 5.16 8.13 20.22
N CYS A 98 4.44 7.07 20.58
CA CYS A 98 4.23 6.56 21.94
C CYS A 98 4.44 5.04 21.97
N GLU A 99 4.91 4.52 23.10
CA GLU A 99 5.18 3.09 23.34
C GLU A 99 3.90 2.33 23.72
N ASP A 100 2.87 2.31 22.87
CA ASP A 100 1.63 1.53 23.04
C ASP A 100 0.41 2.22 23.69
N PHE A 101 0.38 3.56 23.77
CA PHE A 101 -0.76 4.29 24.35
C PHE A 101 -1.38 5.32 23.40
N ASP A 102 -2.72 5.39 23.41
CA ASP A 102 -3.52 6.45 22.77
C ASP A 102 -3.32 7.84 23.41
N LEU A 103 -2.59 7.92 24.53
CA LEU A 103 -2.19 9.15 25.22
C LEU A 103 -0.72 9.07 25.68
N CYS A 104 0.08 10.10 25.38
CA CYS A 104 1.43 10.22 25.95
C CYS A 104 1.35 10.67 27.42
N GLU A 105 2.40 10.40 28.21
CA GLU A 105 2.46 10.77 29.62
C GLU A 105 2.18 12.27 29.87
N LYS A 106 2.67 13.14 28.97
CA LYS A 106 2.38 14.58 29.03
C LYS A 106 0.89 14.89 28.89
N CYS A 107 0.20 14.21 27.99
CA CYS A 107 -1.24 14.40 27.76
C CYS A 107 -2.11 13.67 28.78
N TYR A 108 -1.60 12.59 29.40
CA TYR A 108 -2.25 11.94 30.54
C TYR A 108 -2.23 12.84 31.78
N ASN A 109 -1.09 13.47 32.06
CA ASN A 109 -0.91 14.36 33.21
C ASN A 109 -1.54 15.74 33.02
N MET A 110 -1.87 16.12 31.78
CA MET A 110 -2.70 17.29 31.50
C MET A 110 -4.12 16.91 31.89
N GLU A 111 -4.71 17.59 32.89
CA GLU A 111 -6.06 17.31 33.39
C GLU A 111 -7.11 17.39 32.26
N LEU A 112 -7.31 16.29 31.56
CA LEU A 112 -8.50 16.05 30.76
C LEU A 112 -9.60 15.73 31.75
N LYS A 113 -10.69 16.49 31.70
CA LYS A 113 -11.91 16.28 32.49
C LYS A 113 -12.55 14.93 32.14
N HIS A 114 -11.94 13.84 32.54
CA HIS A 114 -12.60 12.55 32.62
C HIS A 114 -13.26 12.48 33.99
N GLU A 115 -14.54 12.12 34.02
CA GLU A 115 -15.32 11.97 35.26
C GLU A 115 -14.80 10.85 36.16
N HIS A 116 -13.85 10.05 35.66
CA HIS A 116 -13.24 8.92 36.34
C HIS A 116 -11.73 8.88 36.08
N ASN A 117 -11.02 8.19 36.97
CA ASN A 117 -9.60 7.92 36.78
C ASN A 117 -9.39 7.01 35.57
N MET A 118 -8.36 7.27 34.76
CA MET A 118 -8.02 6.47 33.59
C MET A 118 -7.04 5.39 34.01
N GLU A 119 -7.44 4.12 33.94
CA GLU A 119 -6.58 2.97 34.25
C GLU A 119 -5.85 2.48 33.00
N ARG A 120 -4.58 2.12 33.16
CA ARG A 120 -3.78 1.53 32.09
C ARG A 120 -4.21 0.07 31.92
N LEU A 121 -4.82 -0.25 30.78
CA LEU A 121 -5.04 -1.64 30.38
C LEU A 121 -3.68 -2.28 30.11
N LEU A 122 -3.30 -3.23 30.95
CA LEU A 122 -2.15 -4.11 30.71
C LEU A 122 -2.62 -5.22 29.76
N SER A 123 -2.29 -5.12 28.47
CA SER A 123 -2.43 -6.19 27.49
C SER A 123 -1.13 -6.96 27.33
#